data_AF-A0AA38PYL8-F1
#
_entry.id   AF-A0AA38PYL8-F1
#
_cell.length_a   1.000
_cell.length_b   1.000
_cell.length_c   1.000
_cell.angle_alpha   90.00
_cell.angle_beta   90.00
_cell.angle_gamma   90.00
#
_symmetry.space_group_name_H-M   'P 1'
#
loop_
_entity.id
_entity.type
_entity.pdbx_description
1 polymer ?
#
loop_
_entity_poly.entity_id
_entity_poly.type
_entity_poly.pdbx_seq_one_letter_code
_entity_poly.pdbx_strand_id
1 'polypeptide(L)'
;MPLFDALLFVVVWLAHSRAVFVSKPIAFYATGAVVSNEFSSFFQPFLEPSRENSIYTECERQQRGTRFFNRHSEQNTRSSNWREPTPIQSGLLDVDLHLGYLGRHLLQGLPARYTSQDASHPWLLFWSFQSLSLLKVELDQGNKHKAVEGILAMQNTTEGGFGGGPGQAAHLLPTYAAVCSLAIVGAPDPSIPEFVSPWTRIDRRALYRLVSRIVERRSRCKGCVLFIGCGQIAEYDD
;
A
#
# COMPACT_ATOMS: atom_id res chain seq x y z
N MET A 1 7.99 22.65 -12.75
CA MET A 1 6.55 22.36 -12.60
C MET A 1 5.99 21.69 -13.86
N PRO A 2 6.29 20.39 -14.08
CA PRO A 2 5.32 19.53 -14.78
C PRO A 2 5.15 18.14 -14.11
N LEU A 3 5.76 17.91 -12.94
CA LEU A 3 5.77 16.60 -12.27
C LEU A 3 4.49 16.31 -11.46
N PHE A 4 3.80 17.36 -11.00
CA PHE A 4 2.52 17.24 -10.30
C PHE A 4 1.42 16.70 -11.21
N ASP A 5 1.48 17.03 -12.51
CA ASP A 5 0.44 16.63 -13.47
C ASP A 5 0.48 15.16 -13.83
N ALA A 6 1.67 14.52 -13.84
CA ALA A 6 1.80 13.10 -14.14
C ALA A 6 1.35 12.19 -12.97
N LEU A 7 1.67 12.59 -11.73
CA LEU A 7 1.19 11.91 -10.51
C LEU A 7 -0.32 12.12 -10.32
N LEU A 8 -0.81 13.34 -10.58
CA LEU A 8 -2.24 13.63 -10.58
C LEU A 8 -2.95 12.82 -11.67
N PHE A 9 -2.35 12.62 -12.86
CA PHE A 9 -2.94 11.76 -13.89
C PHE A 9 -3.07 10.31 -13.44
N VAL A 10 -2.05 9.72 -12.79
CA VAL A 10 -2.14 8.34 -12.30
C VAL A 10 -3.19 8.20 -11.19
N VAL A 11 -3.21 9.16 -10.25
CA VAL A 11 -4.18 9.17 -9.14
C VAL A 11 -5.62 9.45 -9.62
N VAL A 12 -5.80 10.40 -10.53
CA VAL A 12 -7.11 10.75 -11.12
C VAL A 12 -7.59 9.66 -12.07
N TRP A 13 -6.70 8.99 -12.81
CA TRP A 13 -7.04 7.84 -13.66
C TRP A 13 -7.43 6.62 -12.83
N LEU A 14 -6.79 6.39 -11.69
CA LEU A 14 -7.21 5.39 -10.71
C LEU A 14 -8.55 5.76 -10.05
N ALA A 15 -8.83 7.05 -9.85
CA ALA A 15 -10.10 7.53 -9.28
C ALA A 15 -11.28 7.55 -10.29
N HIS A 16 -11.02 7.77 -11.58
CA HIS A 16 -12.04 7.76 -12.65
C HIS A 16 -12.27 6.38 -13.26
N SER A 17 -11.29 5.48 -13.17
CA SER A 17 -11.55 4.06 -13.36
C SER A 17 -12.54 3.63 -12.28
N ARG A 18 -13.74 3.18 -12.64
CA ARG A 18 -14.70 2.52 -11.73
C ARG A 18 -14.16 1.18 -11.17
N ALA A 19 -12.89 1.12 -10.82
CA ALA A 19 -12.37 0.13 -9.90
C ALA A 19 -12.85 0.59 -8.52
N VAL A 20 -13.68 -0.22 -7.88
CA VAL A 20 -14.09 0.00 -6.50
C VAL A 20 -12.84 -0.18 -5.63
N PHE A 21 -12.13 0.93 -5.39
CA PHE A 21 -11.27 1.09 -4.24
C PHE A 21 -12.03 2.00 -3.27
N VAL A 22 -12.51 1.40 -2.18
CA VAL A 22 -13.01 2.15 -1.03
C VAL A 22 -11.80 2.81 -0.36
N SER A 23 -11.40 3.96 -0.88
CA SER A 23 -10.55 4.91 -0.18
C SER A 23 -10.80 6.30 -0.77
N LYS A 24 -11.83 6.97 -0.26
CA LYS A 24 -11.95 8.42 -0.46
C LYS A 24 -10.70 9.09 0.12
N PRO A 25 -10.06 10.04 -0.59
CA PRO A 25 -8.88 10.72 -0.11
C PRO A 25 -9.22 11.57 1.12
N ILE A 26 -8.48 11.38 2.21
CA ILE A 26 -8.48 12.29 3.36
C ILE A 26 -7.69 13.53 2.94
N ALA A 27 -8.38 14.50 2.37
CA ALA A 27 -7.94 15.88 2.31
C ALA A 27 -8.80 16.65 3.32
N PHE A 28 -8.42 16.61 4.60
CA PHE A 28 -8.92 17.54 5.60
C PHE A 28 -8.07 18.81 5.51
N TYR A 29 -8.49 19.75 4.67
CA TYR A 29 -8.17 21.15 4.96
C TYR A 29 -9.06 21.55 6.13
N ALA A 30 -8.42 22.00 7.20
CA ALA A 30 -9.07 22.49 8.40
C ALA A 30 -9.89 23.75 8.08
N THR A 31 -11.20 23.60 7.95
CA THR A 31 -12.16 24.64 8.31
C THR A 31 -13.27 23.98 9.11
N GLY A 32 -13.48 24.49 10.33
CA GLY A 32 -14.44 23.95 11.28
C GLY A 32 -15.86 23.92 10.71
N ALA A 33 -16.33 22.73 10.37
CA ALA A 33 -17.74 22.44 10.19
C ALA A 33 -18.09 21.29 11.12
N VAL A 34 -18.92 21.60 12.12
CA VAL A 34 -19.55 20.64 13.02
C VAL A 34 -20.41 19.73 12.15
N VAL A 35 -20.00 18.46 12.01
CA VAL A 35 -20.86 17.43 11.39
C VAL A 35 -22.00 17.17 12.36
N SER A 36 -23.21 17.57 11.96
CA SER A 36 -24.43 17.43 12.75
C SER A 36 -24.74 15.97 13.09
N ASN A 37 -25.37 15.76 14.24
CA ASN A 37 -25.70 14.46 14.84
C ASN A 37 -26.50 13.49 13.93
N GLU A 38 -27.06 13.97 12.80
CA GLU A 38 -27.83 13.16 11.85
C GLU A 38 -26.98 12.15 11.06
N PHE A 39 -25.68 12.36 10.91
CA PHE A 39 -24.82 11.41 10.20
C PHE A 39 -24.59 10.11 11.00
N SER A 40 -24.75 10.16 12.33
CA SER A 40 -24.55 9.00 13.21
C SER A 40 -25.74 8.03 13.19
N SER A 41 -26.96 8.54 13.06
CA SER A 41 -28.19 7.73 13.08
C SER A 41 -28.37 6.88 11.82
N PHE A 42 -27.80 7.32 10.69
CA PHE A 42 -27.81 6.55 9.45
C PHE A 42 -27.04 5.22 9.55
N PHE A 43 -25.95 5.18 10.32
CA PHE A 43 -25.14 3.97 10.51
C PHE A 43 -25.61 3.10 11.68
N GLN A 44 -26.46 3.62 12.54
CA GLN A 44 -26.93 2.92 13.74
C GLN A 44 -27.54 1.53 13.46
N PRO A 45 -28.35 1.33 12.39
CA PRO A 45 -28.85 0.01 12.00
C PRO A 45 -27.75 -0.99 11.57
N PHE A 46 -26.59 -0.51 11.09
CA PHE A 46 -25.45 -1.37 10.73
C PHE A 46 -24.59 -1.76 11.94
N LEU A 47 -24.67 -0.97 13.02
CA LEU A 47 -23.90 -1.17 14.25
C LEU A 47 -24.60 -2.14 15.21
N GLU A 48 -25.93 -2.18 15.21
CA GLU A 48 -26.69 -3.11 16.03
C GLU A 48 -26.87 -4.48 15.35
N PRO A 49 -26.59 -5.61 16.04
CA PRO A 49 -26.88 -6.92 15.50
C PRO A 49 -28.40 -7.13 15.38
N SER A 50 -28.86 -7.59 14.22
CA SER A 50 -30.23 -8.03 13.99
C SER A 50 -30.63 -9.05 15.06
N ARG A 51 -31.54 -8.65 15.96
CA ARG A 51 -32.14 -9.54 16.95
C ARG A 51 -33.42 -10.14 16.37
N GLU A 52 -33.32 -11.03 15.38
CA GLU A 52 -34.41 -11.98 15.11
C GLU A 52 -34.01 -13.14 14.17
N ASN A 53 -34.24 -14.35 14.66
CA ASN A 53 -34.47 -15.62 13.94
C ASN A 53 -33.36 -16.25 13.05
N SER A 54 -32.50 -17.01 13.74
CA SER A 54 -32.13 -18.43 13.49
C SER A 54 -31.41 -18.92 12.22
N ILE A 55 -31.01 -18.10 11.24
CA ILE A 55 -30.02 -18.56 10.23
C ILE A 55 -28.99 -17.46 9.99
N TYR A 56 -27.79 -17.64 10.54
CA TYR A 56 -26.66 -16.76 10.23
C TYR A 56 -26.10 -17.11 8.85
N THR A 57 -25.90 -16.10 8.01
CA THR A 57 -25.04 -16.18 6.84
C THR A 57 -23.58 -16.37 7.28
N GLU A 58 -22.74 -16.91 6.40
CA GLU A 58 -21.30 -17.05 6.69
C GLU A 58 -20.63 -15.70 6.98
N CYS A 59 -21.06 -14.63 6.31
CA CYS A 59 -20.62 -13.26 6.57
C CYS A 59 -20.93 -12.82 8.01
N GLU A 60 -22.14 -13.07 8.50
CA GLU A 60 -22.54 -12.71 9.86
C GLU A 60 -21.79 -13.54 10.92
N ARG A 61 -21.51 -14.82 10.63
CA ARG A 61 -20.69 -15.66 11.52
C ARG A 61 -19.26 -15.10 11.64
N GLN A 62 -18.61 -14.77 10.53
CA GLN A 62 -17.28 -14.16 10.52
C GLN A 62 -17.26 -12.81 11.23
N GLN A 63 -18.24 -11.95 10.94
CA GLN A 63 -18.36 -10.63 11.58
C GLN A 63 -18.55 -10.76 13.10
N ARG A 64 -19.37 -11.72 13.55
CA ARG A 64 -19.59 -11.97 14.98
C ARG A 64 -18.33 -12.51 15.66
N GLY A 65 -17.61 -13.42 15.01
CA GLY A 65 -16.31 -13.92 15.47
C GLY A 65 -15.31 -12.77 15.69
N THR A 66 -15.12 -11.92 14.69
CA THR A 66 -14.24 -10.74 14.78
C THR A 66 -14.65 -9.79 15.90
N ARG A 67 -15.95 -9.49 16.03
CA ARG A 67 -16.47 -8.64 17.11
C ARG A 67 -16.20 -9.22 18.50
N PHE A 68 -16.29 -10.55 18.65
CA PHE A 68 -15.99 -11.22 19.91
C PHE A 68 -14.51 -11.08 20.29
N PHE A 69 -13.59 -11.35 19.35
CA PHE A 69 -12.14 -11.19 19.58
C PHE A 69 -11.77 -9.74 19.93
N ASN A 70 -12.28 -8.75 19.17
CA ASN A 70 -11.98 -7.34 19.42
C ASN A 70 -12.46 -6.87 20.80
N ARG A 71 -13.70 -7.25 21.17
CA ARG A 71 -14.25 -6.91 22.49
C ARG A 71 -13.40 -7.50 23.62
N HIS A 72 -12.93 -8.73 23.46
CA HIS A 72 -12.10 -9.37 24.47
C HIS A 72 -10.72 -8.69 24.58
N SER A 73 -10.10 -8.31 23.46
CA SER A 73 -8.85 -7.55 23.50
C SER A 73 -9.01 -6.17 24.15
N GLU A 74 -10.10 -5.46 23.86
CA GLU A 74 -10.41 -4.15 24.46
C GLU A 74 -10.71 -4.25 25.97
N GLN A 75 -11.29 -5.35 26.42
CA GLN A 75 -11.53 -5.60 27.84
C GLN A 75 -10.23 -5.92 28.57
N ASN A 76 -9.32 -6.69 27.95
CA ASN A 76 -8.02 -7.00 28.54
C ASN A 76 -7.15 -5.73 28.69
N THR A 77 -7.19 -4.80 27.73
CA THR A 77 -6.49 -3.50 27.85
C THR A 77 -7.12 -2.56 28.89
N ARG A 78 -8.40 -2.75 29.26
CA ARG A 78 -9.08 -1.98 30.32
C ARG A 78 -8.91 -2.58 31.73
N SER A 79 -8.41 -3.81 31.87
CA SER A 79 -8.47 -4.56 33.14
C SER A 79 -7.32 -4.30 34.13
N SER A 80 -6.41 -3.37 33.87
CA SER A 80 -5.38 -3.00 34.83
C SER A 80 -5.93 -2.10 35.96
N ASN A 81 -6.27 -2.71 37.09
CA ASN A 81 -6.53 -2.16 38.44
C ASN A 81 -7.80 -1.29 38.67
N TRP A 82 -8.80 -1.92 39.31
CA TRP A 82 -10.04 -1.31 39.81
C TRP A 82 -9.92 -0.51 41.13
N ARG A 83 -8.81 0.21 41.39
CA ARG A 83 -8.74 1.05 42.62
C ARG A 83 -8.41 2.52 42.44
N GLU A 84 -7.99 2.96 41.27
CA GLU A 84 -7.88 4.39 40.94
C GLU A 84 -8.18 4.57 39.45
N PRO A 85 -8.86 5.65 39.01
CA PRO A 85 -9.00 5.93 37.59
C PRO A 85 -7.63 6.36 37.05
N THR A 86 -6.76 5.39 36.77
CA THR A 86 -5.57 5.64 35.98
C THR A 86 -6.00 6.08 34.58
N PRO A 87 -5.38 7.13 34.00
CA PRO A 87 -5.70 7.57 32.67
C PRO A 87 -5.62 6.37 31.71
N ILE A 88 -6.62 6.27 30.84
CA ILE A 88 -6.74 5.26 29.79
C ILE A 88 -5.33 4.97 29.25
N GLN A 89 -4.81 3.75 29.46
CA GLN A 89 -3.64 3.31 28.68
C GLN A 89 -4.12 3.16 27.23
N SER A 90 -4.18 4.29 26.54
CA SER A 90 -4.30 4.35 25.09
C SER A 90 -3.19 3.45 24.56
N GLY A 91 -3.52 2.51 23.67
CA GLY A 91 -2.54 1.61 23.07
C GLY A 91 -1.39 2.42 22.48
N LEU A 92 -0.31 2.55 23.24
CA LEU A 92 0.85 3.32 22.85
C LEU A 92 1.54 2.55 21.73
N LEU A 93 1.94 3.23 20.66
CA LEU A 93 2.65 2.60 19.56
C LEU A 93 4.03 2.14 20.04
N ASP A 94 4.28 0.82 20.03
CA ASP A 94 5.58 0.25 20.37
C ASP A 94 6.52 0.34 19.15
N VAL A 95 7.18 1.50 19.04
CA VAL A 95 8.07 1.81 17.92
C VAL A 95 9.24 0.82 17.86
N ASP A 96 9.82 0.42 19.00
CA ASP A 96 10.99 -0.45 19.04
C ASP A 96 10.67 -1.86 18.52
N LEU A 97 9.51 -2.40 18.88
CA LEU A 97 9.05 -3.69 18.36
C LEU A 97 8.85 -3.64 16.84
N HIS A 98 8.27 -2.56 16.31
CA HIS A 98 8.07 -2.39 14.88
C HIS A 98 9.39 -2.20 14.13
N LEU A 99 10.34 -1.43 14.67
CA LEU A 99 11.67 -1.27 14.09
C LEU A 99 12.45 -2.59 14.10
N GLY A 100 12.38 -3.36 15.18
CA GLY A 100 12.99 -4.69 15.25
C GLY A 100 12.40 -5.68 14.24
N TYR A 101 11.10 -5.58 13.94
CA TYR A 101 10.47 -6.35 12.87
C TYR A 101 10.98 -5.95 11.48
N LEU A 102 10.95 -4.65 11.16
CA LEU A 102 11.39 -4.12 9.87
C LEU A 102 12.87 -4.39 9.62
N GLY A 103 13.72 -4.11 10.61
CA GLY A 103 15.17 -4.29 10.53
C GLY A 103 15.56 -5.75 10.26
N ARG A 104 14.91 -6.72 10.93
CA ARG A 104 15.17 -8.14 10.66
C ARG A 104 14.92 -8.50 9.19
N HIS A 105 13.78 -8.07 8.64
CA HIS A 105 13.41 -8.41 7.26
C HIS A 105 14.25 -7.70 6.20
N LEU A 106 14.62 -6.44 6.43
CA LEU A 106 15.45 -5.68 5.51
C LEU A 106 16.92 -6.13 5.51
N LEU A 107 17.46 -6.54 6.67
CA LEU A 107 18.87 -6.90 6.82
C LEU A 107 19.15 -8.38 6.60
N GLN A 108 18.28 -9.27 7.08
CA GLN A 108 18.49 -10.72 7.04
C GLN A 108 17.76 -11.39 5.87
N GLY A 109 16.91 -10.64 5.17
CA GLY A 109 16.04 -11.15 4.13
C GLY A 109 14.75 -11.78 4.67
N LEU A 110 13.91 -12.22 3.74
CA LEU A 110 12.63 -12.84 4.05
C LEU A 110 12.76 -14.37 4.15
N PRO A 111 12.09 -15.01 5.12
CA PRO A 111 12.09 -16.47 5.22
C PRO A 111 11.29 -17.12 4.09
N ALA A 112 11.57 -18.40 3.80
CA ALA A 112 11.01 -19.15 2.68
C ALA A 112 9.46 -19.12 2.57
N ARG A 113 8.74 -18.92 3.67
CA ARG A 113 7.28 -18.76 3.65
C ARG A 113 6.78 -17.55 2.84
N TYR A 114 7.65 -16.60 2.51
CA TYR A 114 7.36 -15.47 1.62
C TYR A 114 7.46 -15.81 0.13
N THR A 115 7.65 -17.08 -0.25
CA THR A 115 7.70 -17.49 -1.67
C THR A 115 6.42 -17.09 -2.42
N SER A 116 5.25 -17.06 -1.76
CA SER A 116 4.01 -16.55 -2.38
C SER A 116 4.06 -15.05 -2.74
N GLN A 117 5.07 -14.33 -2.27
CA GLN A 117 5.31 -12.91 -2.51
C GLN A 117 6.54 -12.65 -3.39
N ASP A 118 7.09 -13.68 -4.07
CA ASP A 118 8.25 -13.54 -4.96
C ASP A 118 7.99 -12.60 -6.15
N ALA A 119 6.72 -12.46 -6.56
CA ALA A 119 6.27 -11.47 -7.56
C ALA A 119 5.91 -10.09 -6.96
N SER A 120 6.25 -9.85 -5.70
CA SER A 120 5.87 -8.65 -4.93
C SER A 120 7.05 -7.99 -4.23
N HIS A 121 8.29 -8.19 -4.68
CA HIS A 121 9.47 -7.59 -4.07
C HIS A 121 9.39 -6.06 -3.97
N PRO A 122 8.94 -5.31 -5.01
CA PRO A 122 8.76 -3.86 -4.89
C PRO A 122 7.73 -3.46 -3.82
N TRP A 123 6.68 -4.26 -3.61
CA TRP A 123 5.69 -4.00 -2.56
C TRP A 123 6.25 -4.20 -1.17
N LEU A 124 7.02 -5.27 -0.96
CA LEU A 124 7.68 -5.55 0.31
C LEU A 124 8.66 -4.45 0.69
N LEU A 125 9.43 -3.94 -0.28
CA LEU A 125 10.30 -2.79 -0.11
C LEU A 125 9.50 -1.52 0.21
N PHE A 126 8.46 -1.23 -0.58
CA PHE A 126 7.64 -0.04 -0.38
C PHE A 126 7.00 0.00 1.01
N TRP A 127 6.35 -1.08 1.44
CA TRP A 127 5.76 -1.15 2.77
C TRP A 127 6.81 -0.95 3.86
N SER A 128 7.98 -1.58 3.72
CA SER A 128 9.05 -1.45 4.70
C SER A 128 9.58 -0.01 4.78
N PHE A 129 9.88 0.62 3.65
CA PHE A 129 10.39 1.99 3.61
C PHE A 129 9.35 3.02 4.02
N GLN A 130 8.09 2.83 3.63
CA GLN A 130 6.99 3.68 4.06
C GLN A 130 6.76 3.57 5.57
N SER A 131 6.84 2.37 6.15
CA SER A 131 6.77 2.19 7.60
C SER A 131 7.93 2.88 8.33
N LEU A 132 9.16 2.74 7.85
CA LEU A 132 10.31 3.46 8.42
C LEU A 132 10.12 4.97 8.35
N SER A 133 9.65 5.50 7.22
CA SER A 133 9.35 6.92 7.04
C SER A 133 8.26 7.42 8.02
N LEU A 134 7.19 6.64 8.23
CA LEU A 134 6.14 6.96 9.21
C LEU A 134 6.66 6.94 10.65
N LEU A 135 7.60 6.05 10.95
CA LEU A 135 8.29 5.96 12.23
C LEU A 135 9.42 7.00 12.38
N LYS A 136 9.64 7.86 11.38
CA LYS A 136 10.69 8.88 11.33
C LYS A 136 12.11 8.31 11.49
N VAL A 137 12.32 7.08 10.99
CA VAL A 137 13.62 6.43 10.93
C VAL A 137 14.12 6.43 9.50
N GLU A 138 15.36 6.85 9.34
CA GLU A 138 16.02 6.93 8.05
C GLU A 138 17.07 5.81 7.92
N LEU A 139 17.22 5.29 6.69
CA LEU A 139 18.30 4.37 6.37
C LEU A 139 19.61 5.14 6.23
N ASP A 140 20.73 4.55 6.64
CA ASP A 140 22.05 5.08 6.31
C ASP A 140 22.30 5.05 4.80
N GLN A 141 23.27 5.84 4.35
CA GLN A 141 23.56 6.00 2.92
C GLN A 141 23.95 4.68 2.23
N GLY A 142 24.63 3.77 2.94
CA GLY A 142 25.00 2.46 2.40
C GLY A 142 23.77 1.58 2.14
N ASN A 143 22.83 1.55 3.09
CA ASN A 143 21.59 0.81 2.94
C ASN A 143 20.63 1.46 1.93
N LYS A 144 20.58 2.80 1.83
CA LYS A 144 19.86 3.49 0.75
C LYS A 144 20.40 3.12 -0.62
N HIS A 145 21.72 3.10 -0.79
CA HIS A 145 22.36 2.70 -2.05
C HIS A 145 21.98 1.27 -2.44
N LYS A 146 22.07 0.31 -1.50
CA LYS A 146 21.65 -1.08 -1.74
C LYS A 146 20.17 -1.18 -2.10
N ALA A 147 19.30 -0.43 -1.42
CA ALA A 147 17.88 -0.39 -1.73
C ALA A 147 17.63 0.14 -3.14
N VAL A 148 18.30 1.22 -3.54
CA VAL A 148 18.24 1.78 -4.89
C VAL A 148 18.67 0.75 -5.94
N GLU A 149 19.83 0.11 -5.78
CA GLU A 149 20.30 -0.90 -6.74
C GLU A 149 19.34 -2.10 -6.80
N GLY A 150 18.82 -2.55 -5.66
CA GLY A 150 17.84 -3.63 -5.60
C GLY A 150 16.54 -3.29 -6.33
N ILE A 151 16.04 -2.05 -6.20
CA ILE A 151 14.85 -1.60 -6.93
C ILE A 151 15.14 -1.52 -8.43
N LEU A 152 16.28 -0.93 -8.82
CA LEU A 152 16.64 -0.75 -10.22
C LEU A 152 16.94 -2.08 -10.92
N ALA A 153 17.38 -3.11 -10.20
CA ALA A 153 17.52 -4.48 -10.74
C ALA A 153 16.18 -5.11 -11.17
N MET A 154 15.05 -4.58 -10.67
CA MET A 154 13.70 -5.01 -11.07
C MET A 154 13.15 -4.21 -12.26
N GLN A 155 13.88 -3.20 -12.75
CA GLN A 155 13.49 -2.44 -13.93
C GLN A 155 13.63 -3.30 -15.18
N ASN A 156 12.56 -3.37 -15.97
CA ASN A 156 12.57 -4.09 -17.23
C ASN A 156 13.10 -3.17 -18.34
N THR A 157 14.23 -3.54 -18.95
CA THR A 157 14.91 -2.71 -19.96
C THR A 157 14.29 -2.81 -21.35
N THR A 158 13.53 -3.87 -21.65
CA THR A 158 12.91 -4.08 -22.98
C THR A 158 11.50 -3.50 -23.04
N GLU A 159 10.68 -3.77 -22.04
CA GLU A 159 9.29 -3.35 -21.96
C GLU A 159 9.12 -1.98 -21.26
N GLY A 160 10.06 -1.61 -20.38
CA GLY A 160 9.90 -0.46 -19.49
C GLY A 160 9.03 -0.75 -18.27
N GLY A 161 9.21 0.06 -17.21
CA GLY A 161 8.58 -0.19 -15.91
C GLY A 161 9.34 -1.22 -15.08
N PHE A 162 8.70 -1.72 -14.02
CA PHE A 162 9.30 -2.66 -13.08
C PHE A 162 8.48 -3.95 -12.98
N GLY A 163 9.17 -5.07 -12.82
CA GLY A 163 8.57 -6.38 -12.53
C GLY A 163 8.47 -6.66 -11.03
N GLY A 164 7.82 -7.78 -10.69
CA GLY A 164 7.67 -8.24 -9.31
C GLY A 164 8.96 -8.70 -8.62
N GLY A 165 10.02 -8.89 -9.40
CA GLY A 165 11.36 -9.27 -8.99
C GLY A 165 12.33 -9.16 -10.19
N PRO A 166 13.65 -9.32 -9.98
CA PRO A 166 14.63 -9.26 -11.06
C PRO A 166 14.32 -10.27 -12.17
N GLY A 167 14.31 -9.80 -13.43
CA GLY A 167 13.99 -10.63 -14.59
C GLY A 167 12.50 -10.95 -14.80
N GLN A 168 11.61 -10.50 -13.92
CA GLN A 168 10.17 -10.67 -14.12
C GLN A 168 9.60 -9.64 -15.12
N ALA A 169 8.50 -10.01 -15.79
CA ALA A 169 7.81 -9.14 -16.74
C ALA A 169 7.32 -7.85 -16.07
N ALA A 170 7.29 -6.76 -16.83
CA ALA A 170 6.88 -5.47 -16.30
C ALA A 170 5.39 -5.48 -15.94
N HIS A 171 5.04 -4.92 -14.78
CA HIS A 171 3.66 -4.82 -14.34
C HIS A 171 3.39 -3.49 -13.64
N LEU A 172 2.17 -2.96 -13.77
CA LEU A 172 1.84 -1.62 -13.29
C LEU A 172 1.93 -1.50 -11.76
N LEU A 173 1.54 -2.53 -11.04
CA LEU A 173 1.61 -2.54 -9.57
C LEU A 173 3.04 -2.48 -9.00
N PRO A 174 3.94 -3.41 -9.36
CA PRO A 174 5.33 -3.31 -8.91
C PRO A 174 6.01 -2.05 -9.44
N THR A 175 5.61 -1.54 -10.62
CA THR A 175 6.07 -0.23 -11.11
C THR A 175 5.71 0.92 -10.16
N TYR A 176 4.46 0.97 -9.68
CA TYR A 176 4.04 1.95 -8.68
C TYR A 176 4.88 1.83 -7.40
N ALA A 177 4.96 0.61 -6.84
CA ALA A 177 5.66 0.38 -5.60
C ALA A 177 7.17 0.67 -5.70
N ALA A 178 7.81 0.35 -6.84
CA ALA A 178 9.21 0.67 -7.10
C ALA A 178 9.45 2.19 -7.16
N VAL A 179 8.62 2.93 -7.89
CA VAL A 179 8.75 4.40 -7.99
C VAL A 179 8.53 5.07 -6.64
N CYS A 180 7.53 4.64 -5.87
CA CYS A 180 7.31 5.15 -4.51
C CYS A 180 8.46 4.79 -3.56
N SER A 181 9.03 3.59 -3.68
CA SER A 181 10.20 3.20 -2.90
C SER A 181 11.40 4.10 -3.22
N LEU A 182 11.69 4.34 -4.50
CA LEU A 182 12.72 5.29 -4.94
C LEU A 182 12.44 6.72 -4.47
N ALA A 183 11.17 7.12 -4.33
CA ALA A 183 10.80 8.40 -3.74
C ALA A 183 11.22 8.55 -2.28
N ILE A 184 11.16 7.45 -1.52
CA ILE A 184 11.51 7.43 -0.11
C ILE A 184 13.04 7.34 0.06
N VAL A 185 13.69 6.39 -0.61
CA VAL A 185 15.13 6.11 -0.38
C VAL A 185 16.08 6.88 -1.29
N GLY A 186 15.59 7.32 -2.45
CA GLY A 186 16.36 8.00 -3.50
C GLY A 186 16.17 9.50 -3.53
N ALA A 187 15.60 10.10 -2.47
CA ALA A 187 15.40 11.55 -2.38
C ALA A 187 16.70 12.31 -2.75
N PRO A 188 16.61 13.37 -3.58
CA PRO A 188 17.78 14.09 -4.05
C PRO A 188 18.54 14.68 -2.86
N ASP A 189 19.73 14.14 -2.61
CA ASP A 189 20.69 14.72 -1.67
C ASP A 189 21.45 15.82 -2.40
N PRO A 190 21.39 17.09 -1.93
CA PRO A 190 22.11 18.21 -2.57
C PRO A 190 23.62 18.00 -2.66
N SER A 191 24.18 17.11 -1.83
CA SER A 191 25.60 16.76 -1.86
C SER A 191 25.97 15.77 -2.96
N ILE A 192 24.99 15.15 -3.62
CA ILE A 192 25.20 14.14 -4.67
C ILE A 192 24.93 14.78 -6.05
N PRO A 193 25.86 14.67 -7.01
CA PRO A 193 25.62 15.15 -8.37
C PRO A 193 24.39 14.51 -9.01
N GLU A 194 23.59 15.31 -9.73
CA GLU A 194 22.33 14.89 -10.35
C GLU A 194 22.47 13.66 -11.27
N PHE A 195 23.64 13.49 -11.92
CA PHE A 195 23.90 12.33 -12.78
C PHE A 195 24.00 10.99 -12.02
N VAL A 196 24.30 11.03 -10.71
CA VAL A 196 24.34 9.84 -9.83
C VAL A 196 22.94 9.55 -9.25
N SER A 197 22.00 10.47 -9.43
CA SER A 197 20.67 10.37 -8.86
C SER A 197 19.91 9.15 -9.41
N PRO A 198 19.29 8.32 -8.55
CA PRO A 198 18.47 7.19 -9.01
C PRO A 198 17.34 7.61 -9.96
N TRP A 199 16.89 8.86 -9.89
CA TRP A 199 15.85 9.42 -10.73
C TRP A 199 16.19 9.52 -12.22
N THR A 200 17.48 9.60 -12.55
CA THR A 200 17.95 9.65 -13.95
C THR A 200 18.03 8.26 -14.57
N ARG A 201 18.08 7.20 -13.73
CA ARG A 201 18.19 5.79 -14.15
C ARG A 201 16.84 5.14 -14.46
N ILE A 202 15.72 5.82 -14.21
CA ILE A 202 14.39 5.35 -14.60
C ILE A 202 14.18 5.68 -16.08
N ASP A 203 13.99 4.66 -16.93
CA ASP A 203 13.65 4.88 -18.35
C ASP A 203 12.20 5.34 -18.48
N ARG A 204 12.02 6.67 -18.43
CA ARG A 204 10.71 7.32 -18.54
C ARG A 204 10.04 7.08 -19.88
N ARG A 205 10.81 6.92 -20.97
CA ARG A 205 10.25 6.68 -22.31
C ARG A 205 9.70 5.28 -22.39
N ALA A 206 10.43 4.29 -21.89
CA ALA A 206 9.96 2.91 -21.81
C ALA A 206 8.77 2.77 -20.87
N LEU A 207 8.81 3.43 -19.71
CA LEU A 207 7.68 3.47 -18.78
C LEU A 207 6.42 4.05 -19.43
N TYR A 208 6.52 5.15 -20.17
CA TYR A 208 5.40 5.70 -20.92
C TYR A 208 4.84 4.70 -21.94
N ARG A 209 5.72 4.01 -22.70
CA ARG A 209 5.31 2.95 -23.63
C ARG A 209 4.58 1.80 -22.94
N LEU A 210 4.99 1.39 -21.73
CA LEU A 210 4.27 0.38 -20.95
C LEU A 210 2.84 0.86 -20.65
N VAL A 211 2.69 2.08 -20.12
CA VAL A 211 1.38 2.64 -19.77
C VAL A 211 0.49 2.77 -21.00
N SER A 212 1.02 3.29 -22.12
CA SER A 212 0.26 3.39 -23.38
C SER A 212 -0.25 2.02 -23.84
N ARG A 213 0.59 0.97 -23.81
CA ARG A 213 0.18 -0.39 -24.19
C ARG A 213 -0.94 -0.94 -23.30
N ILE A 214 -0.88 -0.69 -22.00
CA ILE A 214 -1.94 -1.11 -21.05
C ILE A 214 -3.25 -0.38 -21.35
N VAL A 215 -3.19 0.93 -21.59
CA VAL A 215 -4.37 1.75 -21.91
C VAL A 215 -5.01 1.29 -23.22
N GLU A 216 -4.22 1.08 -24.28
CA GLU A 216 -4.72 0.60 -25.57
C GLU A 216 -5.40 -0.78 -25.47
N ARG A 217 -4.81 -1.72 -24.73
CA ARG A 217 -5.39 -3.05 -24.51
C ARG A 217 -6.72 -2.96 -23.76
N ARG A 218 -6.81 -2.10 -22.73
CA ARG A 218 -8.06 -1.86 -22.00
C ARG A 218 -9.16 -1.27 -22.89
N SER A 219 -8.81 -0.36 -23.80
CA SER A 219 -9.78 0.21 -24.75
C SER A 219 -10.35 -0.82 -25.72
N ARG A 220 -9.61 -1.91 -26.03
CA ARG A 220 -10.08 -3.00 -26.88
C ARG A 220 -10.96 -4.01 -26.13
N CYS A 221 -10.69 -4.24 -24.84
CA CYS A 221 -11.43 -5.20 -24.02
C CYS A 221 -12.45 -4.49 -23.11
N LYS A 222 -13.66 -4.21 -23.62
CA LYS A 222 -14.73 -3.52 -22.86
C LYS A 222 -15.33 -4.33 -21.69
N GLY A 223 -14.98 -5.62 -21.55
CA GLY A 223 -15.47 -6.53 -20.50
C GLY A 223 -14.38 -7.18 -19.63
N CYS A 224 -13.10 -6.98 -19.93
CA CYS A 224 -12.03 -7.61 -19.14
C CYS A 224 -11.79 -6.80 -17.86
N VAL A 225 -12.06 -7.41 -16.71
CA VAL A 225 -11.46 -6.97 -15.45
C VAL A 225 -9.96 -7.18 -15.60
N LEU A 226 -9.18 -6.10 -15.60
CA LEU A 226 -7.73 -6.21 -15.51
C LEU A 226 -7.43 -6.82 -14.13
N PHE A 227 -7.32 -8.15 -14.07
CA PHE A 227 -6.89 -8.83 -12.88
C PHE A 227 -5.44 -8.46 -12.63
N ILE A 228 -5.29 -7.56 -11.67
CA ILE A 228 -4.04 -7.06 -11.10
C ILE A 228 -3.08 -8.19 -10.60
N GLY A 229 -3.51 -9.46 -10.61
CA GLY A 229 -2.77 -10.59 -10.07
C GLY A 229 -1.79 -11.27 -11.03
N CYS A 230 -1.89 -11.07 -12.34
CA CYS A 230 -0.96 -11.68 -13.29
C CYS A 230 -0.89 -10.80 -14.53
N GLY A 231 0.30 -10.45 -15.02
CA GLY A 231 0.47 -9.69 -16.26
C GLY A 231 -0.05 -10.38 -17.54
N GLN A 232 -0.77 -11.50 -17.39
CA GLN A 232 -1.55 -12.15 -18.43
C GLN A 232 -3.03 -11.87 -18.20
N ILE A 233 -3.64 -11.17 -19.16
CA ILE A 233 -5.09 -11.24 -19.33
C ILE A 233 -5.36 -12.68 -19.79
N ALA A 234 -6.04 -13.48 -18.97
CA ALA A 234 -6.62 -14.72 -19.46
C ALA A 234 -7.72 -14.32 -20.46
N GLU A 235 -7.46 -14.52 -21.75
CA GLU A 235 -8.52 -14.57 -22.75
C GLU A 235 -9.37 -15.81 -22.41
N TYR A 236 -10.60 -15.57 -21.96
CA TYR A 236 -11.61 -16.62 -21.92
C TYR A 236 -12.31 -16.52 -23.27
N ASP A 237 -11.98 -17.44 -24.18
CA ASP A 237 -12.77 -17.66 -25.38
C ASP A 237 -14.08 -18.32 -24.94
N ASP A 238 -15.20 -17.63 -25.15
CA ASP A 238 -16.54 -18.26 -25.14
C ASP A 238 -16.74 -19.08 -26.42
#